data_AF-A0A9P7FR38-F1
#
_entry.id   AF-A0A9P7FR38-F1
#
_cell.length_a   1.000
_cell.length_b   1.000
_cell.length_c   1.000
_cell.angle_alpha   90.00
_cell.angle_beta   90.00
_cell.angle_gamma   90.00
#
_symmetry.space_group_name_H-M   'P 1'
#
loop_
_entity.id
_entity.type
_entity.pdbx_description
1 polymer ?
#
loop_
_entity_poly.entity_id
_entity_poly.type
_entity_poly.pdbx_seq_one_letter_code
_entity_poly.pdbx_strand_id
1 'polypeptide(L)'
;MREELVLAFEAFDAALPTEDTKTWTDLIQMWEKGGTKFNLFATKFKSITENAVRLKLACEEQVQLTENLTHTLHKDVSPTLMIAQGLELEDH
;
A
#
# COMPACT_ATOMS: atom_id res chain seq x y z
N MET A 1 10.63 21.20 28.85
CA MET A 1 9.88 21.27 27.57
C MET A 1 10.78 21.25 26.34
N ARG A 2 11.60 22.27 26.02
CA ARG A 2 12.50 22.21 24.83
C ARG A 2 13.63 21.19 24.99
N GLU A 3 14.30 21.19 26.14
CA GLU A 3 15.42 20.30 26.43
C GLU A 3 15.01 18.82 26.40
N GLU A 4 13.84 18.49 26.93
CA GLU A 4 13.27 17.13 26.88
C GLU A 4 13.01 16.68 25.44
N LEU A 5 12.54 17.57 24.57
CA LEU A 5 12.32 17.26 23.16
C LEU A 5 13.63 17.02 22.41
N VAL A 6 14.68 17.77 22.73
CA VAL A 6 16.02 17.56 22.15
C VAL A 6 16.58 16.21 22.57
N LEU A 7 16.52 15.88 23.87
CA LEU A 7 16.98 14.60 24.38
C LEU A 7 16.21 13.41 23.79
N ALA A 8 14.89 13.55 23.64
CA ALA A 8 14.06 12.52 23.02
C ALA A 8 14.41 12.32 21.54
N PHE A 9 14.70 13.40 20.82
CA PHE A 9 15.13 13.33 19.42
C PHE A 9 16.50 12.66 19.27
N GLU A 10 17.49 13.05 20.09
CA GLU A 10 18.84 12.45 20.05
C GLU A 10 18.80 10.96 20.38
N ALA A 11 17.99 10.56 21.38
CA ALA A 11 17.81 9.16 21.73
C ALA A 11 17.15 8.35 20.60
N PHE A 12 16.20 8.96 19.87
CA PHE A 12 15.55 8.34 18.73
C PHE A 12 16.50 8.20 17.54
N ASP A 13 17.24 9.25 17.19
CA ASP A 13 18.21 9.25 16.08
C ASP A 13 19.32 8.21 16.31
N ALA A 14 19.81 8.10 17.55
CA ALA A 14 20.80 7.10 17.94
C ALA A 14 20.32 5.65 17.85
N ALA A 15 18.99 5.42 17.88
CA ALA A 15 18.40 4.08 17.75
C ALA A 15 18.24 3.64 16.28
N LEU A 16 18.38 4.56 15.32
CA LEU A 16 18.23 4.26 13.89
C LEU A 16 19.55 3.82 13.24
N PRO A 17 19.51 2.98 12.20
CA PRO A 17 20.70 2.67 11.41
C PRO A 17 21.28 3.93 10.77
N THR A 18 22.59 4.15 10.96
CA THR A 18 23.28 5.36 10.47
C THR A 18 23.25 5.50 8.95
N GLU A 19 23.20 4.38 8.22
CA GLU A 19 23.09 4.37 6.76
C GLU A 19 21.74 4.93 6.28
N ASP A 20 20.67 4.56 6.97
CA ASP A 20 19.31 5.00 6.65
C ASP A 20 19.13 6.49 6.97
N THR A 21 19.62 6.95 8.13
CA THR A 21 19.52 8.38 8.51
C THR A 21 20.34 9.27 7.59
N LYS A 22 21.53 8.82 7.18
CA LYS A 22 22.37 9.53 6.21
C LYS A 22 21.70 9.61 4.84
N THR A 23 21.22 8.49 4.31
CA THR A 23 20.55 8.43 3.00
C THR A 23 19.32 9.32 2.98
N TRP A 24 18.50 9.26 4.04
CA TRP A 24 17.31 10.10 4.17
C TRP A 24 17.66 11.59 4.25
N THR A 25 18.69 11.95 5.02
CA THR A 25 19.17 13.33 5.14
C THR A 25 19.66 13.88 3.80
N ASP A 26 20.44 13.10 3.04
CA ASP A 26 20.93 13.50 1.73
C ASP A 26 19.77 13.74 0.74
N LEU A 27 18.77 12.86 0.75
CA LEU A 27 17.56 12.99 -0.08
C LEU A 27 16.79 14.28 0.26
N ILE A 28 16.57 14.56 1.55
CA ILE A 28 15.88 15.80 1.97
C ILE A 28 16.68 17.03 1.53
N GLN A 29 18.00 17.05 1.77
CA GLN A 29 18.84 18.19 1.39
C GLN A 29 18.85 18.41 -0.13
N MET A 30 18.85 17.34 -0.93
CA MET A 30 18.72 17.44 -2.38
C MET A 30 17.36 18.01 -2.79
N TRP A 31 16.28 17.63 -2.11
CA TRP A 31 14.95 18.17 -2.37
C TRP A 31 14.83 19.65 -1.98
N GLU A 32 15.31 20.04 -0.80
CA GLU A 32 15.30 21.44 -0.33
C GLU A 32 16.12 22.37 -1.23
N LYS A 33 17.22 21.87 -1.78
CA LYS A 33 18.05 22.60 -2.76
C LYS A 33 17.39 22.70 -4.15
N GLY A 34 16.17 22.20 -4.32
CA GLY A 34 15.43 22.19 -5.59
C GLY A 34 15.93 21.15 -6.60
N GLY A 35 16.75 20.19 -6.16
CA GLY A 35 17.38 19.18 -7.01
C GLY A 35 16.45 18.05 -7.45
N THR A 36 15.36 17.80 -6.71
CA THR A 36 14.37 16.76 -7.05
C THR A 36 12.97 17.33 -7.22
N LYS A 37 12.31 17.00 -8.34
CA LYS A 37 10.95 17.48 -8.68
C LYS A 37 9.82 16.82 -7.85
N PHE A 38 10.11 15.79 -7.06
CA PHE A 38 9.10 15.05 -6.32
C PHE A 38 9.23 15.28 -4.81
N ASN A 39 8.08 15.43 -4.15
CA ASN A 39 8.00 15.57 -2.70
C ASN A 39 8.26 14.20 -2.04
N LEU A 40 9.30 14.10 -1.21
CA LEU A 40 9.67 12.87 -0.49
C LEU A 40 8.65 12.45 0.56
N PHE A 41 7.85 13.40 1.06
CA PHE A 41 6.76 13.16 2.00
C PHE A 41 5.44 12.83 1.31
N ALA A 42 5.37 12.90 -0.02
CA ALA A 42 4.16 12.51 -0.73
C ALA A 42 3.96 11.00 -0.64
N THR A 43 2.77 10.61 -0.19
CA THR A 43 2.32 9.22 -0.16
C THR A 43 2.43 8.60 -1.55
N LYS A 44 3.26 7.56 -1.70
CA LYS A 44 3.48 6.89 -2.99
C LYS A 44 2.49 5.74 -3.27
N PHE A 45 1.54 5.50 -2.37
CA PHE A 45 0.56 4.44 -2.57
C PHE A 45 -0.45 4.85 -3.64
N LYS A 46 -0.60 4.01 -4.67
CA LYS A 46 -1.82 4.00 -5.48
C LYS A 46 -2.91 3.41 -4.58
N SER A 47 -3.88 4.21 -4.16
CA SER A 47 -5.10 3.63 -3.60
C SER A 47 -5.80 2.89 -4.74
N ILE A 48 -5.63 1.57 -4.77
CA ILE A 48 -6.57 0.73 -5.51
C ILE A 48 -7.84 0.75 -4.68
N THR A 49 -8.93 1.20 -5.30
CA THR A 49 -10.24 1.13 -4.66
C THR A 49 -10.70 -0.32 -4.65
N GLU A 50 -11.49 -0.68 -3.65
CA GLU A 50 -12.09 -2.01 -3.59
C GLU A 50 -12.87 -2.34 -4.87
N ASN A 51 -13.62 -1.37 -5.41
CA ASN A 51 -14.30 -1.50 -6.69
C ASN A 51 -13.36 -1.82 -7.87
N ALA A 52 -12.14 -1.28 -7.87
CA ALA A 52 -11.15 -1.61 -8.89
C ALA A 52 -10.64 -3.05 -8.76
N VAL A 53 -10.50 -3.56 -7.52
CA VAL A 53 -10.17 -4.98 -7.26
C VAL A 53 -11.32 -5.87 -7.71
N ARG A 54 -12.56 -5.58 -7.28
CA ARG A 54 -13.77 -6.33 -7.65
C ARG A 54 -13.93 -6.40 -9.17
N LEU A 55 -13.72 -5.29 -9.88
CA LEU A 55 -13.76 -5.24 -11.33
C LEU A 55 -12.70 -6.14 -11.97
N LYS A 56 -11.47 -6.09 -11.47
CA LYS A 56 -10.36 -6.92 -11.98
C LYS A 56 -10.65 -8.40 -11.81
N LEU A 57 -11.16 -8.81 -10.64
CA LEU A 57 -11.55 -10.20 -10.37
C LEU A 57 -12.68 -10.67 -11.30
N ALA A 58 -13.70 -9.83 -11.53
CA ALA A 58 -14.79 -10.15 -12.45
C ALA A 58 -14.31 -10.32 -13.91
N CYS A 59 -13.36 -9.48 -14.35
CA CYS A 59 -12.74 -9.63 -15.67
C CYS A 59 -11.91 -10.91 -15.79
N GLU A 60 -11.11 -11.24 -14.77
CA GLU A 60 -10.32 -12.48 -14.74
C GLU A 60 -11.22 -13.73 -14.75
N GLU A 61 -12.31 -13.70 -13.99
CA GLU A 61 -13.31 -14.77 -13.99
C GLU A 61 -13.98 -14.94 -15.35
N GLN A 62 -14.33 -13.82 -16.02
CA GLN A 62 -14.88 -13.87 -17.37
C GLN A 62 -13.93 -14.54 -18.36
N VAL A 63 -12.63 -14.22 -18.30
CA VAL A 63 -11.62 -14.85 -19.15
C VAL A 63 -11.52 -16.35 -18.85
N GLN A 64 -11.45 -16.74 -17.57
CA GLN A 64 -11.38 -18.15 -17.19
C GLN A 64 -12.61 -18.96 -17.63
N LEU A 65 -13.81 -18.35 -17.59
CA LEU A 65 -15.04 -18.95 -18.12
C LEU A 65 -14.95 -19.16 -19.63
N THR A 66 -14.45 -18.15 -20.38
CA THR A 66 -14.32 -18.27 -21.84
C THR A 66 -13.28 -19.31 -22.26
N GLU A 67 -12.24 -19.51 -21.46
CA GLU A 67 -11.16 -20.48 -21.73
C GLU A 67 -11.48 -21.88 -21.19
N ASN A 68 -12.66 -22.10 -20.59
CA ASN A 68 -13.05 -23.35 -19.89
C ASN A 68 -12.03 -23.79 -18.82
N LEU A 69 -11.31 -22.84 -18.21
CA LEU A 69 -10.31 -23.10 -17.17
C LEU A 69 -10.92 -23.11 -15.75
N THR A 70 -12.25 -22.98 -15.64
CA THR A 70 -12.91 -22.82 -14.34
C THR A 70 -13.12 -24.15 -13.62
N HIS A 71 -12.66 -24.20 -12.37
CA HIS A 71 -13.09 -25.18 -11.38
C HIS A 71 -14.22 -24.53 -10.57
N THR A 72 -15.48 -24.77 -10.99
CA THR A 72 -16.64 -24.28 -10.24
C THR A 72 -16.82 -25.13 -8.98
N LEU A 73 -16.48 -24.57 -7.81
CA LEU A 73 -16.70 -25.24 -6.52
C LEU A 73 -18.19 -25.45 -6.25
N HIS A 74 -19.03 -24.52 -6.72
CA HIS A 74 -20.49 -24.57 -6.62
C HIS A 74 -21.12 -23.94 -7.88
N LYS A 75 -22.27 -24.46 -8.32
CA LYS A 75 -22.92 -24.04 -9.58
C LYS A 75 -23.51 -22.63 -9.52
N ASP A 76 -23.92 -22.21 -8.33
CA ASP A 76 -24.63 -20.96 -8.10
C ASP A 76 -23.74 -19.86 -7.48
N VAL A 77 -22.50 -20.19 -7.10
CA VAL A 77 -21.60 -19.26 -6.41
C VAL A 77 -20.24 -19.24 -7.07
N SER A 78 -19.92 -18.09 -7.63
CA SER A 78 -18.64 -17.74 -8.21
C SER A 78 -17.60 -17.51 -7.10
N PRO A 79 -16.32 -17.89 -7.29
CA PRO A 79 -15.26 -17.55 -6.33
C PRO A 79 -15.16 -16.05 -6.03
N THR A 80 -15.35 -15.19 -7.04
CA THR A 80 -15.38 -13.74 -6.88
C THR A 80 -16.53 -13.29 -5.99
N LEU A 81 -17.72 -13.87 -6.17
CA LEU A 81 -18.89 -13.58 -5.34
C LEU A 81 -18.66 -13.99 -3.88
N MET A 82 -18.05 -15.16 -3.65
CA MET A 82 -17.72 -15.65 -2.31
C MET A 82 -16.73 -14.73 -1.59
N ILE A 83 -15.70 -14.23 -2.31
CA ILE A 83 -14.73 -13.26 -1.77
C ILE A 83 -15.43 -11.94 -1.42
N ALA A 84 -16.28 -11.43 -2.32
CA ALA A 84 -17.02 -10.18 -2.09
C ALA A 84 -17.93 -10.26 -0.85
N GLN A 85 -18.64 -11.38 -0.69
CA GLN A 85 -19.47 -11.63 0.50
C GLN A 85 -18.64 -11.74 1.78
N GLY A 86 -17.45 -12.35 1.73
CA GLY A 86 -16.54 -12.42 2.87
C GLY A 86 -16.07 -11.05 3.33
N LEU A 87 -15.70 -10.17 2.39
CA LEU A 87 -15.28 -8.80 2.70
C LEU A 87 -16.42 -7.98 3.30
N GLU A 88 -17.64 -8.11 2.77
CA GLU A 88 -18.83 -7.43 3.32
C GLU A 88 -19.16 -7.87 4.76
N LEU A 89 -18.78 -9.08 5.15
CA LEU A 89 -18.94 -9.58 6.52
C LEU A 89 -17.85 -9.07 7.47
N GLU A 90 -16.64 -8.80 6.98
CA GLU A 90 -15.52 -8.27 7.79
C GLU A 90 -15.68 -6.78 8.12
N ASP A 91 -16.37 -6.02 7.26
CA ASP A 91 -16.66 -4.59 7.46
C ASP A 91 -17.77 -4.32 8.51
N HIS A 92 -18.38 -5.37 9.08
CA HIS A 92 -19.48 -5.31 10.07
C HIS A 92 -19.10 -5.93 11.42
#